data_AF-A0A560QIW9-F1
#
_entry.id   AF-A0A560QIW9-F1
#
_cell.length_a   1.000
_cell.length_b   1.000
_cell.length_c   1.000
_cell.angle_alpha   90.00
_cell.angle_beta   90.00
_cell.angle_gamma   90.00
#
_symmetry.space_group_name_H-M   'P 1'
#
loop_
_entity.id
_entity.type
_entity.pdbx_description
1 polymer ?
#
loop_
_entity_poly.entity_id
_entity_poly.type
_entity_poly.pdbx_seq_one_letter_code
_entity_poly.pdbx_strand_id
1 'polypeptide(L)'
;MHHISTVLLTLLFSYSTFAVAEPNDLLNIAGKYRCTGFDNQDGPYLGALDISLNEQASHFEKSFGAYQFKLSVEAGGGSVFYSGFAAAQG
;
A
#
# COMPACT_ATOMS: atom_id res chain seq x y z
N MET A 1 -34.42 23.66 -53.23
CA MET A 1 -33.98 22.45 -52.50
C MET A 1 -33.41 22.93 -51.18
N HIS A 2 -34.17 22.81 -50.09
CA HIS A 2 -33.76 23.33 -48.77
C HIS A 2 -33.07 22.23 -47.97
N HIS A 3 -31.82 22.49 -47.58
CA HIS A 3 -30.97 21.58 -46.81
C HIS A 3 -31.51 21.43 -45.39
N ILE A 4 -31.85 20.19 -45.01
CA ILE A 4 -32.28 19.83 -43.65
C ILE A 4 -31.00 19.61 -42.84
N SER A 5 -30.74 20.50 -41.86
CA SER A 5 -29.59 20.42 -40.98
C SER A 5 -29.94 19.55 -39.76
N THR A 6 -29.42 18.34 -39.71
CA THR A 6 -29.64 17.37 -38.63
C THR A 6 -28.77 17.73 -37.42
N VAL A 7 -29.37 18.10 -36.29
CA VAL A 7 -28.64 18.34 -35.03
C VAL A 7 -28.49 17.02 -34.27
N LEU A 8 -27.25 16.53 -34.16
CA LEU A 8 -26.89 15.33 -33.42
C LEU A 8 -26.69 15.69 -31.93
N LEU A 9 -27.62 15.29 -31.06
CA LEU A 9 -27.54 15.52 -29.61
C LEU A 9 -26.75 14.38 -28.96
N THR A 10 -25.49 14.64 -28.60
CA THR A 10 -24.63 13.70 -27.86
C THR A 10 -24.90 13.78 -26.36
N LEU A 11 -25.51 12.72 -25.81
CA LEU A 11 -25.62 12.52 -24.36
C LEU A 11 -24.24 12.17 -23.78
N LEU A 12 -23.64 13.08 -23.01
CA LEU A 12 -22.43 12.81 -22.24
C LEU A 12 -22.81 12.08 -20.94
N PHE A 13 -22.52 10.78 -20.90
CA PHE A 13 -22.62 9.97 -19.69
C PHE A 13 -21.39 10.24 -18.82
N SER A 14 -21.54 11.09 -17.79
CA SER A 14 -20.48 11.37 -16.83
C SER A 14 -20.29 10.18 -15.89
N TYR A 15 -19.24 9.39 -16.10
CA TYR A 15 -18.80 8.38 -15.15
C TYR A 15 -18.10 9.07 -13.97
N SER A 16 -18.78 9.17 -12.83
CA SER A 16 -18.15 9.56 -11.57
C SER A 16 -17.24 8.42 -11.11
N THR A 17 -15.92 8.58 -11.28
CA THR A 17 -14.95 7.69 -10.67
C THR A 17 -14.90 8.00 -9.17
N PHE A 18 -15.41 7.09 -8.34
CA PHE A 18 -15.15 7.15 -6.91
C PHE A 18 -13.66 6.82 -6.69
N ALA A 19 -12.87 7.82 -6.30
CA ALA A 19 -11.54 7.58 -5.80
C ALA A 19 -11.67 6.80 -4.49
N VAL A 20 -11.11 5.58 -4.44
CA VAL A 20 -10.96 4.83 -3.18
C VAL A 20 -10.02 5.64 -2.30
N ALA A 21 -10.51 6.13 -1.17
CA ALA A 21 -9.67 6.80 -0.19
C ALA A 21 -8.63 5.80 0.33
N GLU A 22 -7.37 6.23 0.46
CA GLU A 22 -6.35 5.38 1.07
C GLU A 22 -6.70 5.08 2.53
N PRO A 23 -6.29 3.90 3.04
CA PRO A 23 -6.53 3.53 4.43
C PRO A 23 -6.03 4.59 5.40
N ASN A 24 -6.84 4.92 6.41
CA ASN A 24 -6.49 5.95 7.40
C ASN A 24 -5.53 5.39 8.45
N ASP A 25 -4.27 5.21 8.06
CA ASP A 25 -3.20 4.76 8.96
C ASP A 25 -2.76 5.88 9.91
N LEU A 26 -3.48 6.00 11.03
CA LEU A 26 -3.24 7.06 12.02
C LEU A 26 -1.83 7.02 12.64
N LEU A 27 -1.17 5.85 12.65
CA LEU A 27 0.16 5.69 13.20
C LEU A 27 1.28 5.92 12.16
N ASN A 28 0.93 6.05 10.88
CA ASN A 28 1.87 6.26 9.77
C ASN A 28 2.97 5.16 9.68
N ILE A 29 2.58 3.90 9.87
CA ILE A 29 3.44 2.70 9.84
C ILE A 29 3.33 1.94 8.51
N ALA A 30 2.20 2.01 7.83
CA ALA A 30 1.99 1.38 6.53
C ALA A 30 2.86 2.06 5.48
N GLY A 31 3.51 1.27 4.64
CA GLY A 31 4.41 1.77 3.63
C GLY A 31 5.43 0.75 3.15
N LYS A 32 6.24 1.18 2.19
CA LYS A 32 7.35 0.41 1.63
C LYS A 32 8.65 0.99 2.10
N TYR A 33 9.42 0.19 2.82
CA TYR A 33 10.67 0.57 3.42
C TYR A 33 11.81 -0.20 2.75
N ARG A 34 12.89 0.51 2.44
CA ARG A 34 14.16 -0.11 2.06
C ARG A 34 14.92 -0.45 3.33
N CYS A 35 15.28 -1.72 3.49
CA CYS A 35 16.13 -2.17 4.58
C CYS A 35 17.56 -2.20 4.08
N THR A 36 18.44 -1.47 4.76
CA THR A 36 19.87 -1.45 4.47
C THR A 36 20.64 -1.51 5.76
N GLY A 37 21.75 -2.22 5.76
CA GLY A 37 22.77 -2.04 6.77
C GLY A 37 23.99 -2.90 6.49
N PHE A 38 24.84 -3.04 7.49
CA PHE A 38 26.14 -3.66 7.34
C PHE A 38 26.47 -4.48 8.58
N ASP A 39 26.79 -5.75 8.38
CA ASP A 39 27.36 -6.61 9.41
C ASP A 39 28.87 -6.74 9.17
N ASN A 40 29.67 -6.72 10.24
CA ASN A 40 31.13 -6.74 10.12
C ASN A 40 31.69 -8.10 9.66
N GLN A 41 30.91 -9.18 9.75
CA GLN A 41 31.28 -10.50 9.28
C GLN A 41 30.68 -10.78 7.89
N ASP A 42 29.42 -10.41 7.69
CA ASP A 42 28.64 -10.78 6.50
C ASP A 42 28.54 -9.68 5.43
N GLY A 43 29.00 -8.46 5.73
CA GLY A 43 29.01 -7.32 4.82
C GLY A 43 27.64 -6.61 4.70
N PRO A 44 27.36 -5.92 3.58
CA PRO A 44 26.12 -5.18 3.42
C PRO A 44 24.92 -6.10 3.27
N TYR A 45 23.86 -5.85 4.05
CA TYR A 45 22.56 -6.50 3.87
C TYR A 45 21.57 -5.52 3.22
N LEU A 46 20.88 -6.02 2.20
CA LEU A 46 19.83 -5.31 1.49
C LEU A 46 18.51 -6.07 1.61
N GLY A 47 17.43 -5.32 1.76
CA GLY A 47 16.10 -5.89 1.83
C GLY A 47 15.01 -4.85 1.57
N ALA A 48 13.77 -5.33 1.60
CA ALA A 48 12.58 -4.52 1.48
C ALA A 48 11.52 -5.00 2.47
N LEU A 49 10.89 -4.08 3.16
CA LEU A 49 9.79 -4.32 4.07
C LEU A 49 8.54 -3.62 3.52
N ASP A 50 7.51 -4.39 3.21
CA ASP A 50 6.19 -3.88 2.85
C ASP A 50 5.28 -4.05 4.07
N ILE A 51 4.65 -2.97 4.53
CA ILE A 51 3.70 -2.98 5.64
C ILE A 51 2.37 -2.44 5.13
N SER A 52 1.30 -3.20 5.33
CA SER A 52 -0.06 -2.79 5.04
C SER A 52 -0.90 -2.75 6.31
N LEU A 53 -1.74 -1.72 6.43
CA LEU A 53 -2.74 -1.64 7.48
C LEU A 53 -3.84 -2.68 7.21
N ASN A 54 -4.20 -3.43 8.24
CA ASN A 54 -5.40 -4.26 8.26
C ASN A 54 -6.50 -3.48 8.99
N GLU A 55 -7.29 -2.72 8.23
CA GLU A 55 -8.38 -1.90 8.79
C GLU A 55 -9.41 -2.72 9.57
N GLN A 56 -9.67 -3.96 9.13
CA GLN A 56 -10.69 -4.82 9.73
C GLN A 56 -10.26 -5.34 11.12
N ALA A 57 -8.95 -5.50 11.34
CA ALA A 57 -8.38 -5.93 12.62
C ALA A 57 -7.89 -4.76 13.48
N SER A 58 -7.92 -3.53 12.95
CA SER A 58 -7.51 -2.32 13.66
C SER A 58 -8.65 -1.80 14.54
N HIS A 59 -8.29 -1.25 15.70
CA HIS A 59 -9.23 -0.59 16.60
C HIS A 59 -8.59 0.72 17.07
N PHE A 60 -8.58 1.71 16.19
CA PHE A 60 -8.00 3.01 16.48
C PHE A 60 -8.77 3.75 17.59
N GLU A 61 -10.05 3.46 17.79
CA GLU A 61 -10.84 3.92 18.93
C GLU A 61 -10.34 3.36 20.27
N LYS A 62 -9.58 2.26 20.22
CA LYS A 62 -8.85 1.66 21.35
C LYS A 62 -7.34 1.90 21.25
N SER A 63 -6.94 2.87 20.43
CA SER A 63 -5.56 3.30 20.23
C SER A 63 -4.61 2.23 19.66
N PHE A 64 -5.09 1.29 18.84
CA PHE A 64 -4.17 0.39 18.15
C PHE A 64 -4.53 0.14 16.67
N GLY A 65 -3.50 0.03 15.85
CA GLY A 65 -3.58 -0.43 14.45
C GLY A 65 -3.03 -1.84 14.33
N ALA A 66 -3.65 -2.66 13.48
CA ALA A 66 -3.18 -3.99 13.11
C ALA A 66 -2.56 -3.95 11.71
N TYR A 67 -1.44 -4.61 11.51
CA TYR A 67 -0.66 -4.54 10.28
C TYR A 67 -0.27 -5.94 9.82
N GLN A 68 -0.23 -6.12 8.50
CA GLN A 68 0.45 -7.24 7.87
C GLN A 68 1.77 -6.73 7.30
N PHE A 69 2.83 -7.54 7.39
CA PHE A 69 4.12 -7.18 6.82
C PHE A 69 4.70 -8.32 6.00
N LYS A 70 5.52 -7.94 5.00
CA LYS A 70 6.36 -8.83 4.20
C LYS A 70 7.78 -8.25 4.13
N LEU A 71 8.72 -8.94 4.76
CA LEU A 71 10.15 -8.66 4.69
C LEU A 71 10.79 -9.55 3.62
N SER A 72 11.56 -8.95 2.74
CA SER A 72 12.41 -9.62 1.75
C SER A 72 13.87 -9.30 2.09
N VAL A 73 14.70 -10.31 2.24
CA VAL A 73 16.13 -10.16 2.57
C VAL A 73 16.96 -10.92 1.53
N GLU A 74 17.98 -10.27 0.98
CA GLU A 74 18.96 -10.94 0.13
C GLU A 74 20.00 -11.66 1.01
N ALA A 75 20.06 -12.99 0.93
CA ALA A 75 20.99 -13.80 1.71
C ALA A 75 21.48 -15.03 0.92
N GLY A 76 22.78 -15.33 0.99
CA GLY A 76 23.32 -16.60 0.48
C GLY A 76 23.09 -16.88 -1.01
N GLY A 77 22.91 -15.85 -1.84
CA GLY A 77 22.68 -16.00 -3.28
C GLY A 77 21.21 -16.01 -3.73
N GLY A 78 20.26 -15.69 -2.85
CA GLY A 78 18.86 -15.49 -3.23
C GLY A 78 18.03 -14.69 -2.21
N SER A 79 16.79 -14.38 -2.58
CA SER A 79 15.85 -13.66 -1.71
C SER A 79 15.10 -14.61 -0.79
N VAL A 80 15.13 -14.32 0.51
CA VAL A 80 14.32 -14.99 1.55
C VAL A 80 13.18 -14.07 1.95
N PHE A 81 11.98 -14.64 2.16
CA PHE A 81 10.78 -13.89 2.51
C PHE A 81 10.24 -14.29 3.88
N TYR A 82 9.89 -13.29 4.69
CA TYR A 82 9.22 -13.45 5.98
C TYR A 82 7.94 -12.62 5.98
N SER A 83 6.81 -13.23 6.32
CA SER A 83 5.54 -12.52 6.44
C SER A 83 4.98 -12.70 7.83
N GLY A 84 4.24 -11.71 8.31
CA GLY A 84 3.62 -11.78 9.62
C GLY A 84 2.55 -10.73 9.85
N PHE A 85 2.03 -10.75 11.07
CA PHE A 85 1.06 -9.78 11.58
C PHE A 85 1.62 -9.13 12.83
N ALA A 86 1.35 -7.83 12.98
CA ALA A 86 1.73 -7.06 14.15
C ALA A 86 0.58 -6.13 14.55
N ALA A 87 0.57 -5.70 15.81
CA ALA A 87 -0.25 -4.60 16.26
C ALA A 87 0.66 -3.54 16.87
N ALA A 88 0.36 -2.27 16.58
CA ALA A 88 1.07 -1.14 17.14
C ALA A 88 0.08 -0.23 17.86
N GLN A 89 0.52 0.30 19.00
CA GLN A 89 -0.19 1.30 19.78
C GLN A 89 0.73 2.52 19.89
N GLY A 90 0.17 3.72 19.74
CA GLY A 90 0.87 4.99 19.78
C GLY A 90 0.04 6.08 20.43
#